data_AF-A0AAU9WA16-F1
#
_entry.id   AF-A0AAU9WA16-F1
#
_cell.length_a   1.000
_cell.length_b   1.000
_cell.length_c   1.000
_cell.angle_alpha   90.00
_cell.angle_beta   90.00
_cell.angle_gamma   90.00
#
_symmetry.space_group_name_H-M   'P 1'
#
loop_
_entity.id
_entity.type
_entity.pdbx_description
1 polymer ?
#
loop_
_entity_poly.entity_id
_entity_poly.type
_entity_poly.pdbx_seq_one_letter_code
_entity_poly.pdbx_strand_id
1 'polypeptide(L)'
;MLLFTEHGDFIKVISQHLIDPCSVSVRDDGHMIVCDWDDKSVKVLTPDGTGLVQSFKEPRSFRKPVLAVYHENKFFVSFVSFNYINVFSNEGLYLYDISKEALCARKLFFTKNFTIDAFNNLIVCDNNNNRRFQVLKKEAECPLCLETVKDPKTLPCLHSFCLRCIDKHAGYAKRKLETTIKCPVCQACFQIPEGDTFGNLPTSFHLNRLVDLLALRNDSEEAQRCSSCEENNTATCYCFVCQNFLCKDCFDSHQRLKATRGHRNVLIDNLQAQDVEELMHRPAMYEKKYHENEPLDYYCQDCSVCICHKCSIVSHNRHTLVDLQEAAEEQKMQMTQVFAKVKEKLVIVESKISKQTELMTKSEEEICAAEENVTKTVQEIIRIAKEHETALKTKLVEIKATQRRNYAAKIGNVQLLAAQLIKSSVEYGEGIVQRSIGPEILQAGHAVLGRCEELLTTQDIEI
;
A
#
# COMPACT_ATOMS: atom_id res chain seq x y z
N MET A 1 -16.94 5.60 -8.22
CA MET A 1 -17.12 4.38 -9.05
C MET A 1 -16.89 4.76 -10.52
N LEU A 2 -16.30 3.88 -11.33
CA LEU A 2 -16.03 4.12 -12.76
C LEU A 2 -16.89 3.17 -13.59
N LEU A 3 -17.53 3.67 -14.65
CA LEU A 3 -18.34 2.89 -15.57
C LEU A 3 -17.60 2.70 -16.90
N PHE A 4 -17.56 1.46 -17.38
CA PHE A 4 -16.93 1.08 -18.65
C PHE A 4 -17.91 0.30 -19.54
N THR A 5 -17.65 0.27 -20.84
CA THR A 5 -18.31 -0.67 -21.77
C THR A 5 -17.81 -2.09 -21.51
N GLU A 6 -18.51 -3.09 -22.06
CA GLU A 6 -18.04 -4.48 -22.04
C GLU A 6 -16.68 -4.68 -22.75
N HIS A 7 -16.31 -3.76 -23.64
CA HIS A 7 -15.03 -3.74 -24.35
C HIS A 7 -13.93 -2.95 -23.61
N GLY A 8 -14.25 -2.35 -22.45
CA GLY A 8 -13.29 -1.64 -21.60
C GLY A 8 -13.17 -0.13 -21.88
N ASP A 9 -14.04 0.46 -22.70
CA ASP A 9 -14.03 1.91 -22.95
C ASP A 9 -14.65 2.66 -21.78
N PHE A 10 -13.98 3.73 -21.33
CA PHE A 10 -14.48 4.57 -20.24
C PHE A 10 -15.74 5.34 -20.65
N ILE A 11 -16.80 5.24 -19.83
CA ILE A 11 -18.06 5.95 -20.05
C ILE A 11 -18.13 7.19 -19.14
N LYS A 12 -18.10 7.02 -17.82
CA LYS A 12 -18.20 8.12 -16.85
C LYS A 12 -17.78 7.74 -15.44
N VAL A 13 -17.59 8.76 -14.60
CA VAL A 13 -17.46 8.62 -13.15
C VAL A 13 -18.85 8.75 -12.50
N ILE A 14 -19.17 7.82 -11.60
CA ILE A 14 -20.35 7.88 -10.72
C ILE A 14 -19.87 8.20 -9.31
N SER A 15 -20.18 9.41 -8.84
CA SER A 15 -19.75 9.92 -7.52
C SER A 15 -20.78 10.80 -6.80
N GLN A 16 -21.83 11.30 -7.48
CA GLN A 16 -22.73 12.33 -6.93
C GLN A 16 -23.35 11.98 -5.58
N HIS A 17 -23.70 10.71 -5.37
CA HIS A 17 -24.32 10.22 -4.13
C HIS A 17 -23.40 9.32 -3.32
N LEU A 18 -22.10 9.26 -3.62
CA LEU A 18 -21.15 8.29 -3.03
C LEU A 18 -19.99 9.01 -2.36
N ILE A 19 -19.60 8.57 -1.16
CA ILE A 19 -18.44 9.09 -0.43
C ILE A 19 -17.25 8.13 -0.59
N ASP A 20 -17.40 6.88 -0.13
CA ASP A 20 -16.36 5.84 -0.25
C ASP A 20 -16.99 4.50 -0.69
N PRO A 21 -17.33 4.35 -2.00
CA PRO A 21 -18.00 3.14 -2.49
C PRO A 21 -17.06 1.93 -2.54
N CYS A 22 -17.38 0.86 -1.81
CA CYS A 22 -16.51 -0.32 -1.66
C CYS A 22 -16.94 -1.54 -2.50
N SER A 23 -18.23 -1.66 -2.83
CA SER A 23 -18.76 -2.75 -3.64
C SER A 23 -20.01 -2.32 -4.37
N VAL A 24 -20.26 -2.96 -5.52
CA VAL A 24 -21.43 -2.74 -6.35
C VAL A 24 -22.00 -4.08 -6.82
N SER A 25 -23.33 -4.21 -6.79
CA SER A 25 -24.08 -5.25 -7.47
C SER A 25 -25.21 -4.62 -8.28
N VAL A 26 -25.78 -5.37 -9.23
CA VAL A 26 -26.82 -4.86 -10.13
C VAL A 26 -28.05 -5.75 -9.99
N ARG A 27 -29.22 -5.13 -9.83
CA ARG A 27 -30.52 -5.80 -9.83
C ARG A 27 -30.91 -6.19 -11.26
N ASP A 28 -31.85 -7.13 -11.39
CA ASP A 28 -32.39 -7.55 -12.69
C ASP A 28 -33.03 -6.39 -13.49
N ASP A 29 -33.50 -5.34 -12.80
CA ASP A 29 -34.05 -4.11 -13.39
C ASP A 29 -32.98 -3.04 -13.73
N GLY A 30 -31.70 -3.36 -13.56
CA GLY A 30 -30.57 -2.49 -13.88
C GLY A 30 -30.17 -1.51 -12.78
N HIS A 31 -30.89 -1.44 -11.65
CA HIS A 31 -30.50 -0.55 -10.56
C HIS A 31 -29.22 -1.04 -9.87
N MET A 32 -28.33 -0.09 -9.55
CA MET A 32 -27.05 -0.38 -8.91
C MET A 32 -27.19 -0.34 -7.40
N ILE A 33 -26.78 -1.40 -6.70
CA ILE A 33 -26.71 -1.46 -5.25
C ILE A 33 -25.27 -1.24 -4.85
N VAL A 34 -25.00 -0.19 -4.09
CA VAL A 34 -23.65 0.23 -3.72
C VAL A 34 -23.52 0.24 -2.20
N CYS A 35 -22.47 -0.39 -1.68
CA CYS A 35 -22.08 -0.24 -0.28
C CYS A 35 -21.11 0.94 -0.15
N ASP A 36 -21.47 1.93 0.67
CA ASP A 36 -20.67 3.14 0.92
C ASP A 36 -20.09 3.07 2.34
N TRP A 37 -18.76 3.02 2.44
CA TRP A 37 -18.03 2.80 3.68
C TRP A 37 -18.04 3.99 4.62
N ASP A 38 -17.96 5.21 4.08
CA ASP A 38 -17.90 6.41 4.89
C ASP A 38 -19.30 6.95 5.22
N ASP A 39 -20.27 6.81 4.30
CA ASP A 39 -21.66 7.04 4.65
C ASP A 39 -22.27 5.90 5.49
N LYS A 40 -21.62 4.73 5.53
CA LYS A 40 -22.06 3.53 6.28
C LYS A 40 -23.47 3.08 5.88
N SER A 41 -23.78 3.19 4.60
CA SER A 41 -25.10 2.90 4.03
C SER A 41 -25.01 1.99 2.82
N VAL A 42 -26.10 1.27 2.58
CA VAL A 42 -26.37 0.65 1.28
C VAL A 42 -27.24 1.61 0.50
N LYS A 43 -26.84 1.92 -0.73
CA LYS A 43 -27.51 2.85 -1.64
C LYS A 43 -27.98 2.12 -2.88
N VAL A 44 -29.20 2.41 -3.32
CA VAL A 44 -29.73 1.96 -4.60
C VAL A 44 -29.75 3.16 -5.53
N LEU A 45 -29.01 3.07 -6.63
CA LEU A 45 -28.92 4.10 -7.65
C LEU A 45 -29.71 3.70 -8.90
N THR A 46 -30.14 4.69 -9.67
CA THR A 46 -30.73 4.48 -11.00
C THR A 46 -29.74 3.76 -11.93
N PRO A 47 -30.21 3.09 -13.01
CA PRO A 47 -29.32 2.36 -13.93
C PRO A 47 -28.25 3.22 -14.60
N ASP A 48 -28.51 4.51 -14.77
CA ASP A 48 -27.53 5.47 -15.26
C ASP A 48 -26.62 6.05 -14.15
N GLY A 49 -26.84 5.69 -12.88
CA GLY A 49 -26.05 6.14 -11.73
C GLY A 49 -26.22 7.62 -11.36
N THR A 50 -27.21 8.33 -11.90
CA THR A 50 -27.41 9.78 -11.63
C THR A 50 -28.36 10.05 -10.46
N GLY A 51 -29.35 9.18 -10.26
CA GLY A 51 -30.35 9.29 -9.20
C GLY A 51 -30.08 8.36 -8.03
N LEU A 52 -30.36 8.84 -6.81
CA LEU A 52 -30.45 8.02 -5.61
C LEU A 52 -31.91 7.59 -5.42
N VAL A 53 -32.19 6.29 -5.54
CA VAL A 53 -33.52 5.71 -5.34
C VAL A 53 -33.78 5.44 -3.86
N GLN A 54 -32.80 4.89 -3.17
CA GLN A 54 -32.94 4.47 -1.78
C GLN A 54 -31.60 4.50 -1.05
N SER A 55 -31.62 4.81 0.24
CA SER A 55 -30.46 4.71 1.12
C SER A 55 -30.91 4.18 2.48
N PHE A 56 -30.28 3.12 2.96
CA PHE A 56 -30.59 2.55 4.27
C PHE A 56 -29.31 2.14 5.02
N LYS A 57 -29.40 2.12 6.35
CA LYS A 57 -28.30 1.82 7.26
C LYS A 57 -28.71 0.73 8.23
N GLU A 58 -27.73 0.02 8.78
CA GLU A 58 -27.98 -0.95 9.83
C GLU A 58 -28.33 -0.22 11.15
N PRO A 59 -29.42 -0.60 11.84
CA PRO A 59 -29.98 0.19 12.94
C PRO A 59 -29.18 0.15 14.25
N ARG A 60 -28.33 -0.87 14.50
CA ARG A 60 -27.74 -1.11 15.84
C ARG A 60 -26.27 -0.72 15.97
N SER A 61 -25.52 -0.61 14.88
CA SER A 61 -24.05 -0.64 14.95
C SER A 61 -23.32 0.37 14.06
N PHE A 62 -24.00 1.13 13.19
CA PHE A 62 -23.38 2.11 12.27
C PHE A 62 -22.10 1.58 11.60
N ARG A 63 -22.07 0.27 11.29
CA ARG A 63 -20.91 -0.41 10.72
C ARG A 63 -20.86 -0.19 9.22
N LYS A 64 -19.66 -0.32 8.66
CA LYS A 64 -19.42 -0.21 7.24
C LYS A 64 -20.00 -1.45 6.53
N PRO A 65 -20.93 -1.31 5.58
CA PRO A 65 -21.39 -2.42 4.74
C PRO A 65 -20.26 -2.85 3.80
N VAL A 66 -20.14 -4.15 3.51
CA VAL A 66 -19.04 -4.69 2.68
C VAL A 66 -19.56 -5.16 1.32
N LEU A 67 -20.64 -5.93 1.32
CA LEU A 67 -21.29 -6.45 0.12
C LEU A 67 -22.79 -6.52 0.35
N ALA A 68 -23.56 -6.06 -0.63
CA ALA A 68 -25.01 -6.15 -0.67
C ALA A 68 -25.47 -6.84 -1.95
N VAL A 69 -26.38 -7.80 -1.81
CA VAL A 69 -27.02 -8.53 -2.92
C VAL A 69 -28.52 -8.42 -2.74
N TYR A 70 -29.26 -8.24 -3.82
CA TYR A 70 -30.72 -8.20 -3.80
C TYR A 70 -31.29 -9.43 -4.46
N HIS A 71 -32.24 -10.08 -3.78
CA HIS A 71 -32.90 -11.28 -4.27
C HIS A 71 -34.30 -11.38 -3.65
N GLU A 72 -35.31 -11.72 -4.45
CA GLU A 72 -36.72 -11.90 -4.01
C GLU A 72 -37.21 -10.81 -3.03
N ASN A 73 -37.11 -9.53 -3.43
CA ASN A 73 -37.56 -8.37 -2.63
C ASN A 73 -36.83 -8.18 -1.28
N LYS A 74 -35.63 -8.73 -1.13
CA LYS A 74 -34.81 -8.58 0.08
C LYS A 74 -33.39 -8.17 -0.27
N PHE A 75 -32.79 -7.34 0.59
CA PHE A 75 -31.36 -7.08 0.55
C PHE A 75 -30.65 -7.96 1.56
N PHE A 76 -29.63 -8.66 1.12
CA PHE A 76 -28.72 -9.44 1.94
C PHE A 76 -27.43 -8.64 2.01
N VAL A 77 -27.03 -8.25 3.22
CA VAL A 77 -25.92 -7.31 3.42
C VAL A 77 -24.97 -7.85 4.48
N SER A 78 -23.69 -7.91 4.12
CA SER A 78 -22.60 -8.18 5.04
C SER A 78 -22.00 -6.88 5.58
N PHE A 79 -21.55 -6.90 6.84
CA PHE A 79 -20.94 -5.75 7.50
C PHE A 79 -19.56 -6.10 8.06
N VAL A 80 -18.70 -5.09 8.18
CA VAL A 80 -17.39 -5.25 8.81
C VAL A 80 -17.56 -5.74 10.26
N SER A 81 -16.80 -6.78 10.61
CA SER A 81 -16.72 -7.37 11.96
C SER A 81 -17.91 -8.21 12.44
N PHE A 82 -18.84 -8.59 11.55
CA PHE A 82 -19.84 -9.63 11.84
C PHE A 82 -19.61 -10.89 11.00
N ASN A 83 -19.82 -12.04 11.61
CA ASN A 83 -19.78 -13.36 10.96
C ASN A 83 -21.19 -13.74 10.45
N TYR A 84 -21.96 -12.76 9.99
CA TYR A 84 -23.36 -12.93 9.60
C TYR A 84 -23.87 -11.97 8.56
N ILE A 85 -24.90 -12.40 7.84
CA ILE A 85 -25.55 -11.62 6.79
C ILE A 85 -26.87 -11.09 7.34
N ASN A 86 -27.02 -9.76 7.31
CA ASN A 86 -28.26 -9.10 7.67
C ASN A 86 -29.19 -9.08 6.47
N VAL A 87 -30.46 -9.41 6.70
CA VAL A 87 -31.50 -9.37 5.68
C VAL A 87 -32.40 -8.17 5.94
N PHE A 88 -32.62 -7.36 4.91
CA PHE A 88 -33.48 -6.18 4.92
C PHE A 88 -34.62 -6.36 3.92
N SER A 89 -35.76 -5.72 4.18
CA SER A 89 -36.89 -5.65 3.25
C SER A 89 -36.56 -4.77 2.04
N ASN A 90 -37.42 -4.79 1.04
CA ASN A 90 -37.30 -3.90 -0.13
C ASN A 90 -37.30 -2.41 0.25
N GLU A 91 -37.92 -2.04 1.38
CA GLU A 91 -37.93 -0.68 1.94
C GLU A 91 -36.67 -0.35 2.75
N GLY A 92 -35.74 -1.30 2.90
CA GLY A 92 -34.49 -1.11 3.63
C GLY A 92 -34.65 -1.28 5.15
N LEU A 93 -35.74 -1.90 5.59
CA LEU A 93 -35.99 -2.19 7.00
C LEU A 93 -35.34 -3.52 7.40
N TYR A 94 -34.65 -3.55 8.53
CA TYR A 94 -34.03 -4.77 9.06
C TYR A 94 -35.09 -5.85 9.33
N LEU A 95 -34.85 -7.08 8.85
CA LEU A 95 -35.72 -8.24 9.07
C LEU A 95 -35.12 -9.23 10.07
N TYR A 96 -33.99 -9.86 9.72
CA TYR A 96 -33.33 -10.87 10.54
C TYR A 96 -31.87 -11.06 10.11
N ASP A 97 -31.07 -11.73 10.95
CA ASP A 97 -29.70 -12.12 10.66
C ASP A 97 -29.62 -13.62 10.32
N ILE A 98 -28.99 -13.94 9.19
CA ILE A 98 -28.64 -15.30 8.83
C ILE A 98 -27.30 -15.60 9.50
N SER A 99 -27.35 -16.07 10.76
CA SER A 99 -26.20 -16.69 11.44
C SER A 99 -26.40 -17.26 12.83
N LYS A 100 -27.46 -16.87 13.56
CA LYS A 100 -27.43 -17.00 15.00
C LYS A 100 -27.32 -18.45 15.51
N GLU A 101 -27.74 -19.44 14.72
CA GLU A 101 -27.68 -20.86 15.09
C GLU A 101 -27.04 -21.78 14.04
N ALA A 102 -27.12 -21.49 12.74
CA ALA A 102 -26.60 -22.38 11.69
C ALA A 102 -25.13 -22.14 11.29
N LEU A 103 -24.59 -20.93 11.47
CA LEU A 103 -23.20 -20.57 11.11
C LEU A 103 -22.25 -20.55 12.32
N CYS A 104 -22.79 -20.50 13.54
CA CYS A 104 -22.00 -20.58 14.77
C CYS A 104 -21.29 -21.94 14.93
N ALA A 105 -21.85 -23.01 14.35
CA ALA A 105 -21.25 -24.34 14.34
C ALA A 105 -19.98 -24.44 13.46
N ARG A 106 -19.77 -23.50 12.52
CA ARG A 106 -18.62 -23.51 11.59
C ARG A 106 -17.74 -22.26 11.66
N LYS A 107 -18.07 -21.27 12.51
CA LYS A 107 -17.33 -20.00 12.71
C LYS A 107 -16.62 -19.52 11.43
N LEU A 108 -17.40 -19.29 10.39
CA LEU A 108 -16.92 -18.67 9.15
C LEU A 108 -16.52 -17.23 9.47
N PHE A 109 -15.22 -17.01 9.62
CA PHE A 109 -14.65 -15.69 9.81
C PHE A 109 -14.77 -14.92 8.47
N PHE A 110 -15.10 -13.63 8.52
CA PHE A 110 -15.02 -12.67 7.41
C PHE A 110 -15.52 -13.15 6.04
N THR A 111 -16.83 -13.27 5.86
CA THR A 111 -17.43 -13.53 4.55
C THR A 111 -17.46 -12.23 3.74
N LYS A 112 -16.37 -11.91 3.05
CA LYS A 112 -16.31 -10.73 2.15
C LYS A 112 -17.12 -10.93 0.87
N ASN A 113 -17.38 -12.18 0.47
CA ASN A 113 -18.07 -12.52 -0.77
C ASN A 113 -19.12 -13.60 -0.52
N PHE A 114 -20.35 -13.31 -0.93
CA PHE A 114 -21.46 -14.26 -0.97
C PHE A 114 -22.38 -13.90 -2.13
N THR A 115 -23.20 -14.85 -2.57
CA THR A 115 -24.28 -14.63 -3.53
C THR A 115 -25.46 -15.53 -3.18
N ILE A 116 -26.59 -15.33 -3.86
CA ILE A 116 -27.77 -16.19 -3.75
C ILE A 116 -28.02 -16.79 -5.12
N ASP A 117 -28.21 -18.12 -5.17
CA ASP A 117 -28.55 -18.79 -6.41
C ASP A 117 -30.05 -18.71 -6.72
N ALA A 118 -30.43 -19.20 -7.90
CA ALA A 118 -31.83 -19.23 -8.34
C ALA A 118 -32.73 -20.15 -7.49
N PHE A 119 -32.16 -20.96 -6.58
CA PHE A 119 -32.89 -21.87 -5.70
C PHE A 119 -32.98 -21.34 -4.26
N ASN A 120 -32.68 -20.06 -4.04
CA ASN A 120 -32.67 -19.40 -2.73
C ASN A 120 -31.60 -19.94 -1.77
N ASN A 121 -30.53 -20.54 -2.29
CA ASN A 121 -29.39 -20.96 -1.49
C ASN A 121 -28.38 -19.81 -1.38
N LEU A 122 -28.01 -19.49 -0.14
CA LEU A 122 -26.93 -18.57 0.16
C LEU A 122 -25.58 -19.28 -0.05
N ILE A 123 -24.84 -18.87 -1.07
CA ILE A 123 -23.49 -19.36 -1.38
C ILE A 123 -22.48 -18.39 -0.79
N VAL A 124 -21.62 -18.88 0.10
CA VAL A 124 -20.62 -18.07 0.82
C VAL A 124 -19.22 -18.56 0.48
N CYS A 125 -18.32 -17.65 0.11
CA CYS A 125 -16.91 -18.00 -0.08
C CYS A 125 -16.18 -18.11 1.26
N ASP A 126 -15.79 -19.33 1.65
CA ASP A 126 -14.89 -19.56 2.78
C ASP A 126 -13.43 -19.32 2.36
N ASN A 127 -13.02 -18.05 2.39
CA ASN A 127 -11.64 -17.67 2.11
C ASN A 127 -10.67 -18.00 3.27
N ASN A 128 -11.13 -18.53 4.40
CA ASN A 128 -10.30 -18.60 5.61
C ASN A 128 -9.58 -19.91 5.85
N ASN A 129 -10.07 -21.05 5.37
CA ASN A 129 -9.32 -22.30 5.49
C ASN A 129 -7.97 -22.21 4.73
N ASN A 130 -7.98 -21.83 3.45
CA ASN A 130 -6.74 -21.71 2.68
C ASN A 130 -5.82 -20.57 3.14
N ARG A 131 -6.36 -19.42 3.56
CA ARG A 131 -5.53 -18.30 4.03
C ARG A 131 -4.85 -18.59 5.35
N ARG A 132 -5.50 -19.31 6.27
CA ARG A 132 -4.90 -19.69 7.56
C ARG A 132 -3.70 -20.62 7.36
N PHE A 133 -3.80 -21.63 6.49
CA PHE A 133 -2.66 -22.50 6.18
C PHE A 133 -1.50 -21.75 5.50
N GLN A 134 -1.78 -20.79 4.61
CA GLN A 134 -0.73 -19.96 4.01
C GLN A 134 -0.01 -19.08 5.04
N VAL A 135 -0.74 -18.53 6.03
CA VAL A 135 -0.14 -17.77 7.14
C VAL A 135 0.72 -18.68 8.02
N LEU A 136 0.21 -19.85 8.41
CA LEU A 136 0.95 -20.82 9.22
C LEU A 136 2.21 -21.33 8.47
N LYS A 137 2.10 -21.55 7.16
CA LYS A 137 3.24 -21.93 6.31
C LYS A 137 4.33 -20.85 6.33
N LYS A 138 3.94 -19.57 6.23
CA LYS A 138 4.86 -18.45 6.29
C LYS A 138 5.49 -18.28 7.67
N GLU A 139 4.75 -18.52 8.74
CA GLU A 139 5.27 -18.51 10.12
C GLU A 139 6.28 -19.63 10.39
N ALA A 140 6.08 -20.80 9.76
CA ALA A 140 6.98 -21.95 9.86
C ALA A 140 8.08 -21.97 8.78
N GLU A 141 8.24 -20.91 7.99
CA GLU A 141 9.23 -20.83 6.93
C GLU A 141 10.61 -20.47 7.50
N CYS A 142 11.64 -21.21 7.12
CA CYS A 142 13.00 -20.89 7.50
C CYS A 142 13.54 -19.74 6.62
N PRO A 143 14.00 -18.60 7.18
CA PRO A 143 14.47 -17.47 6.37
C PRO A 143 15.76 -17.73 5.58
N LEU A 144 16.45 -18.85 5.84
CA LEU A 144 17.69 -19.23 5.15
C LEU A 144 17.45 -20.14 3.93
N CYS A 145 16.51 -21.09 4.02
CA CYS A 145 16.22 -22.02 2.93
C CYS A 145 14.86 -21.81 2.27
N LEU A 146 14.01 -20.95 2.84
CA LEU A 146 12.65 -20.64 2.37
C LEU A 146 11.71 -21.85 2.30
N GLU A 147 12.08 -22.92 3.01
CA GLU A 147 11.28 -24.13 3.16
C GLU A 147 10.73 -24.21 4.59
N THR A 148 9.75 -25.08 4.81
CA THR A 148 9.25 -25.40 6.15
C THR A 148 10.40 -25.82 7.06
N VAL A 149 10.47 -25.21 8.24
CA VAL A 149 11.59 -25.36 9.16
C VAL A 149 11.74 -26.82 9.63
N LYS A 150 12.98 -27.33 9.63
CA LYS A 150 13.32 -28.68 10.07
C LYS A 150 14.31 -28.58 11.21
N ASP A 151 13.99 -29.20 12.35
CA ASP A 151 14.74 -29.08 13.60
C ASP A 151 15.05 -27.60 13.94
N PRO A 152 14.01 -26.81 14.27
CA PRO A 152 14.12 -25.37 14.47
C PRO A 152 14.99 -25.06 15.69
N LYS A 153 15.96 -24.16 15.53
CA LYS A 153 16.80 -23.65 16.61
C LYS A 153 16.63 -22.14 16.72
N THR A 154 16.32 -21.67 17.93
CA THR A 154 16.06 -20.25 18.23
C THR A 154 17.34 -19.56 18.69
N LEU A 155 17.78 -18.54 17.96
CA LEU A 155 18.92 -17.69 18.35
C LEU A 155 18.54 -16.77 19.54
N PRO A 156 19.51 -16.21 20.27
CA PRO A 156 19.22 -15.26 21.36
C PRO A 156 18.49 -13.97 20.91
N CYS A 157 18.53 -13.62 19.62
CA CYS A 157 17.67 -12.55 19.06
C CYS A 157 16.25 -12.99 18.75
N LEU A 158 15.84 -14.18 19.20
CA LEU A 158 14.51 -14.77 19.07
C LEU A 158 14.08 -15.14 17.64
N HIS A 159 15.01 -15.15 16.68
CA HIS A 159 14.77 -15.68 15.34
C HIS A 159 15.14 -17.16 15.26
N SER A 160 14.32 -17.93 14.56
CA SER A 160 14.49 -19.39 14.43
C SER A 160 14.86 -19.81 13.02
N PHE A 161 15.72 -20.83 12.91
CA PHE A 161 16.18 -21.39 11.64
C PHE A 161 16.30 -22.91 11.75
N CYS A 162 16.38 -23.62 10.62
CA CYS A 162 16.74 -25.04 10.64
C CYS A 162 18.16 -25.20 11.21
N LEU A 163 18.40 -26.21 12.05
CA LEU A 163 19.74 -26.53 12.56
C LEU A 163 20.78 -26.61 11.43
N ARG A 164 20.48 -27.36 10.38
CA ARG A 164 21.38 -27.53 9.22
C ARG A 164 21.65 -26.22 8.48
N CYS A 165 20.70 -25.29 8.48
CA CYS A 165 20.86 -24.01 7.78
C CYS A 165 21.78 -23.07 8.57
N ILE A 166 21.62 -22.99 9.89
CA ILE A 166 22.46 -22.14 10.72
C ILE A 166 23.88 -22.72 10.88
N ASP A 167 24.04 -24.05 10.96
CA ASP A 167 25.35 -24.71 10.98
C ASP A 167 26.11 -24.45 9.67
N LYS A 168 25.44 -24.53 8.51
CA LYS A 168 26.04 -24.16 7.22
C LYS A 168 26.44 -22.68 7.19
N HIS A 169 25.58 -21.79 7.68
CA HIS A 169 25.86 -20.35 7.75
C HIS A 169 27.12 -20.05 8.56
N ALA A 170 27.28 -20.69 9.73
CA ALA A 170 28.51 -20.59 10.51
C ALA A 170 29.72 -21.24 9.85
N GLY A 171 29.54 -22.38 9.17
CA GLY A 171 30.60 -23.01 8.40
C GLY A 171 31.17 -22.08 7.31
N TYR A 172 30.34 -21.27 6.66
CA TYR A 172 30.80 -20.26 5.68
C TYR A 172 31.57 -19.12 6.33
N ALA A 173 31.12 -18.61 7.49
CA ALA A 173 31.82 -17.56 8.24
C ALA A 173 33.20 -18.05 8.74
N LYS A 174 33.27 -19.27 9.26
CA LYS A 174 34.52 -19.88 9.74
C LYS A 174 35.55 -20.07 8.62
N ARG A 175 35.13 -20.41 7.39
CA ARG A 175 36.02 -20.47 6.20
C ARG A 175 36.62 -19.11 5.85
N LYS A 176 35.99 -18.01 6.26
CA LYS A 176 36.51 -16.64 6.13
C LYS A 176 37.32 -16.19 7.36
N LEU A 177 37.63 -17.11 8.28
CA LEU A 177 38.32 -16.85 9.55
C LEU A 177 37.53 -15.93 10.50
N GLU A 178 36.21 -15.88 10.36
CA GLU A 178 35.33 -15.16 11.27
C GLU A 178 35.00 -16.05 12.49
N THR A 179 34.99 -15.43 13.68
CA THR A 179 34.60 -16.09 14.94
C THR A 179 33.13 -15.85 15.30
N THR A 180 32.43 -15.03 14.52
CA THR A 180 31.05 -14.63 14.76
C THR A 180 30.20 -14.74 13.50
N ILE A 181 28.90 -14.95 13.68
CA ILE A 181 27.89 -14.88 12.62
C ILE A 181 26.86 -13.81 12.90
N LYS A 182 26.25 -13.28 11.84
CA LYS A 182 25.11 -12.36 11.93
C LYS A 182 23.81 -13.08 11.63
N CYS A 183 22.76 -12.78 12.39
CA CYS A 183 21.40 -13.24 12.09
C CYS A 183 20.94 -12.61 10.76
N PRO A 184 20.47 -13.40 9.77
CA PRO A 184 19.98 -12.89 8.49
C PRO A 184 18.82 -11.89 8.60
N VAL A 185 18.01 -11.99 9.67
CA VAL A 185 16.79 -11.18 9.82
C VAL A 185 17.05 -9.85 10.52
N CYS A 186 17.80 -9.86 11.64
CA CYS A 186 18.00 -8.67 12.46
C CYS A 186 19.46 -8.21 12.58
N GLN A 187 20.40 -8.89 11.93
CA GLN A 187 21.84 -8.57 11.91
C GLN A 187 22.55 -8.61 13.28
N ALA A 188 21.88 -9.09 14.34
CA ALA A 188 22.52 -9.35 15.63
C ALA A 188 23.70 -10.34 15.48
N CYS A 189 24.79 -10.08 16.19
CA CYS A 189 26.02 -10.87 16.12
C CYS A 189 26.06 -11.95 17.21
N PHE A 190 26.54 -13.15 16.86
CA PHE A 190 26.64 -14.30 17.75
C PHE A 190 27.98 -15.00 17.59
N GLN A 191 28.52 -15.55 18.67
CA GLN A 191 29.73 -16.38 18.62
C GLN A 191 29.43 -17.73 17.97
N ILE A 192 30.38 -18.22 17.16
CA ILE A 192 30.30 -19.57 16.59
C ILE A 192 30.69 -20.58 17.69
N PRO A 193 29.86 -21.60 17.99
CA PRO A 193 30.19 -22.63 18.96
C PRO A 193 31.44 -23.43 18.57
N GLU A 194 32.24 -23.84 19.56
CA GLU A 194 33.46 -24.63 19.33
C GLU A 194 33.17 -25.99 18.67
N GLY A 195 32.01 -26.59 18.97
CA GLY A 195 31.57 -27.88 18.44
C GLY A 195 31.02 -27.84 17.00
N ASP A 196 31.13 -26.71 16.30
CA ASP A 196 30.65 -26.50 14.91
C ASP A 196 29.16 -26.81 14.68
N THR A 197 28.36 -26.81 15.76
CA THR A 197 26.92 -26.99 15.69
C THR A 197 26.18 -26.15 16.72
N PHE A 198 25.01 -25.65 16.32
CA PHE A 198 24.06 -24.95 17.19
C PHE A 198 23.02 -25.88 17.84
N GLY A 199 23.28 -27.20 17.87
CA GLY A 199 22.34 -28.19 18.42
C GLY A 199 21.90 -27.95 19.87
N ASN A 200 22.69 -27.23 20.67
CA ASN A 200 22.38 -26.89 22.06
C ASN A 200 21.43 -25.68 22.20
N LEU A 201 21.09 -24.99 21.12
CA LEU A 201 20.15 -23.89 21.18
C LEU A 201 18.71 -24.39 21.43
N PRO A 202 17.85 -23.59 22.08
CA PRO A 202 16.47 -23.97 22.34
C PRO A 202 15.70 -24.26 21.06
N THR A 203 15.01 -25.40 21.04
CA THR A 203 14.04 -25.75 20.00
C THR A 203 12.74 -24.98 20.22
N SER A 204 12.10 -24.51 19.15
CA SER A 204 10.80 -23.83 19.25
C SER A 204 9.66 -24.84 19.22
N PHE A 205 8.99 -25.04 20.37
CA PHE A 205 7.79 -25.89 20.46
C PHE A 205 6.71 -25.42 19.48
N HIS A 206 6.49 -24.11 19.36
CA HIS A 206 5.49 -23.55 18.45
C HIS A 206 5.78 -23.92 16.99
N LEU A 207 7.02 -23.78 16.53
CA LEU A 207 7.40 -24.14 15.16
C LEU A 207 7.26 -25.64 14.90
N ASN A 208 7.68 -26.49 15.84
CA ASN A 208 7.45 -27.94 15.74
C ASN A 208 5.96 -28.26 15.56
N ARG A 209 5.09 -27.61 16.34
CA ARG A 209 3.62 -27.79 16.19
C ARG A 209 3.11 -27.33 14.83
N LEU A 210 3.61 -26.21 14.31
CA LEU A 210 3.24 -25.73 12.98
C LEU A 210 3.70 -26.69 11.87
N VAL A 211 4.93 -27.21 11.97
CA VAL A 211 5.46 -28.22 11.04
C VAL A 211 4.55 -29.46 11.04
N ASP A 212 4.19 -29.95 12.23
CA ASP A 212 3.29 -31.08 12.38
C ASP A 212 1.91 -30.83 11.75
N LEU A 213 1.38 -29.60 11.85
CA LEU A 213 0.10 -29.23 11.22
C LEU A 213 0.20 -29.11 9.69
N LEU A 214 1.30 -28.57 9.18
CA LEU A 214 1.53 -28.44 7.73
C LEU A 214 1.70 -29.82 7.07
N ALA A 215 2.31 -30.77 7.79
CA ALA A 215 2.43 -32.17 7.40
C ALA A 215 1.08 -32.90 7.27
N LEU A 216 -0.03 -32.35 7.80
CA LEU A 216 -1.36 -32.96 7.70
C LEU A 216 -2.04 -32.74 6.34
N ARG A 217 -1.62 -31.76 5.55
CA ARG A 217 -2.26 -31.38 4.28
C ARG A 217 -1.40 -31.65 3.05
N ASN A 218 -0.14 -32.04 3.23
CA ASN A 218 0.77 -32.32 2.12
C ASN A 218 0.63 -33.79 1.70
N ASP A 219 0.20 -34.03 0.46
CA ASP A 219 0.20 -35.36 -0.18
C ASP A 219 1.62 -35.88 -0.54
N SER A 220 2.67 -35.26 0.02
CA SER A 220 4.08 -35.57 -0.28
C SER A 220 4.69 -36.53 0.75
N GLU A 221 5.99 -36.85 0.59
CA GLU A 221 6.75 -37.74 1.50
C GLU A 221 6.78 -37.28 2.97
N GLU A 222 6.42 -36.02 3.22
CA GLU A 222 6.39 -35.35 4.53
C GLU A 222 5.03 -35.48 5.26
N ALA A 223 4.12 -36.31 4.75
CA ALA A 223 2.82 -36.55 5.38
C ALA A 223 2.98 -37.10 6.81
N GLN A 224 2.12 -36.63 7.73
CA GLN A 224 2.16 -37.06 9.12
C GLN A 224 1.91 -38.57 9.24
N ARG A 225 2.73 -39.25 10.05
CA ARG A 225 2.73 -40.72 10.17
C ARG A 225 1.95 -41.19 11.39
N CYS A 226 1.43 -42.42 11.31
CA CYS A 226 0.76 -43.05 12.44
C CYS A 226 1.74 -43.40 13.54
N SER A 227 1.41 -43.00 14.78
CA SER A 227 2.24 -43.22 15.97
C SER A 227 2.06 -44.61 16.59
N SER A 228 1.15 -45.43 16.06
CA SER A 228 0.71 -46.68 16.68
C SER A 228 0.92 -47.94 15.84
N CYS A 229 1.40 -47.81 14.59
CA CYS A 229 1.71 -48.95 13.73
C CYS A 229 3.21 -49.02 13.41
N GLU A 230 3.75 -50.22 13.26
CA GLU A 230 5.16 -50.44 12.86
C GLU A 230 5.43 -50.06 11.40
N GLU A 231 4.39 -50.06 10.57
CA GLU A 231 4.45 -49.79 9.14
C GLU A 231 4.59 -48.29 8.79
N ASN A 232 4.48 -47.39 9.78
CA ASN A 232 4.51 -45.93 9.59
C ASN A 232 3.58 -45.43 8.48
N ASN A 233 2.37 -46.01 8.42
CA ASN A 233 1.32 -45.64 7.47
C ASN A 233 0.91 -44.17 7.66
N THR A 234 0.44 -43.53 6.59
CA THR A 234 -0.04 -42.14 6.63
C THR A 234 -1.21 -42.01 7.61
N ALA A 235 -1.12 -41.03 8.51
CA ALA A 235 -2.18 -40.74 9.45
C ALA A 235 -3.39 -40.15 8.71
N THR A 236 -4.58 -40.61 9.09
CA THR A 236 -5.86 -40.12 8.54
C THR A 236 -6.70 -39.43 9.60
N CYS A 237 -6.41 -39.66 10.88
CA CYS A 237 -7.10 -39.02 11.98
C CYS A 237 -6.19 -38.73 13.17
N TYR A 238 -6.65 -37.84 14.04
CA TYR A 238 -6.04 -37.54 15.31
C TYR A 238 -7.01 -37.82 16.45
N CYS A 239 -6.53 -38.48 17.50
CA CYS A 239 -7.28 -38.74 18.73
C CYS A 239 -6.92 -37.70 19.79
N PHE A 240 -7.86 -36.87 20.23
CA PHE A 240 -7.60 -35.82 21.24
C PHE A 240 -7.40 -36.36 22.65
N VAL A 241 -7.93 -37.55 22.94
CA VAL A 241 -7.78 -38.19 24.26
C VAL A 241 -6.43 -38.90 24.37
N CYS A 242 -6.03 -39.65 23.32
CA CYS A 242 -4.75 -40.35 23.30
C CYS A 242 -3.60 -39.48 22.79
N GLN A 243 -3.90 -38.32 22.21
CA GLN A 243 -2.95 -37.36 21.66
C GLN A 243 -2.04 -37.93 20.56
N ASN A 244 -2.55 -38.90 19.80
CA ASN A 244 -1.80 -39.65 18.79
C ASN A 244 -2.43 -39.52 17.40
N PHE A 245 -1.57 -39.56 16.39
CA PHE A 245 -1.97 -39.67 14.98
C PHE A 245 -2.18 -41.15 14.62
N LEU A 246 -3.32 -41.46 14.00
CA LEU A 246 -3.70 -42.82 13.65
C LEU A 246 -3.93 -42.93 12.13
N CYS A 247 -3.40 -44.00 11.52
CA CYS A 247 -3.80 -44.41 10.17
C CYS A 247 -5.21 -45.01 10.21
N LYS A 248 -5.77 -45.29 9.03
CA LYS A 248 -7.12 -45.86 8.89
C LYS A 248 -7.31 -47.15 9.70
N ASP A 249 -6.37 -48.09 9.63
CA ASP A 249 -6.49 -49.39 10.30
C ASP A 249 -6.36 -49.27 11.83
N CYS A 250 -5.45 -48.39 12.29
CA CYS A 250 -5.32 -48.08 13.71
C CYS A 250 -6.55 -47.36 14.23
N PHE A 251 -7.14 -46.45 13.46
CA PHE A 251 -8.38 -45.76 13.81
C PHE A 251 -9.56 -46.73 13.95
N ASP A 252 -9.75 -47.63 12.99
CA ASP A 252 -10.82 -48.61 13.03
C ASP A 252 -10.65 -49.54 14.25
N SER A 253 -9.42 -49.93 14.56
CA SER A 253 -9.09 -50.69 15.77
C SER A 253 -9.37 -49.91 17.04
N HIS A 254 -9.01 -48.62 17.06
CA HIS A 254 -9.25 -47.69 18.16
C HIS A 254 -10.73 -47.53 18.47
N GLN A 255 -11.60 -47.58 17.46
CA GLN A 255 -13.05 -47.54 17.65
C GLN A 255 -13.63 -48.88 18.14
N ARG A 256 -12.97 -50.01 17.87
CA ARG A 256 -13.43 -51.34 18.32
C ARG A 256 -13.09 -51.63 19.78
N LEU A 257 -11.97 -51.10 20.28
CA LEU A 257 -11.49 -51.35 21.64
C LEU A 257 -12.34 -50.63 22.67
N LYS A 258 -12.77 -51.34 23.72
CA LYS A 258 -13.61 -50.78 24.80
C LYS A 258 -12.99 -49.57 25.48
N ALA A 259 -11.66 -49.57 25.64
CA ALA A 259 -10.92 -48.48 26.30
C ALA A 259 -10.94 -47.17 25.50
N THR A 260 -11.11 -47.22 24.17
CA THR A 260 -10.88 -46.09 23.26
C THR A 260 -12.08 -45.76 22.36
N ARG A 261 -13.13 -46.60 22.34
CA ARG A 261 -14.33 -46.48 21.50
C ARG A 261 -15.11 -45.17 21.66
N GLY A 262 -14.93 -44.45 22.76
CA GLY A 262 -15.57 -43.16 23.04
C GLY A 262 -14.66 -41.95 22.90
N HIS A 263 -13.40 -42.12 22.49
CA HIS A 263 -12.47 -41.00 22.38
C HIS A 263 -12.88 -40.05 21.25
N ARG A 264 -12.72 -38.75 21.47
CA ARG A 264 -12.91 -37.74 20.41
C ARG A 264 -11.79 -37.88 19.39
N ASN A 265 -12.17 -38.26 18.18
CA ASN A 265 -11.29 -38.39 17.03
C ASN A 265 -11.76 -37.47 15.92
N VAL A 266 -10.83 -36.84 15.22
CA VAL A 266 -11.14 -35.96 14.07
C VAL A 266 -10.32 -36.42 12.88
N LEU A 267 -10.98 -36.60 11.75
CA LEU A 267 -10.31 -36.87 10.47
C LEU A 267 -9.52 -35.62 10.05
N ILE A 268 -8.30 -35.84 9.58
CA ILE A 268 -7.39 -34.75 9.20
C ILE A 268 -8.01 -33.84 8.13
N ASP A 269 -8.70 -34.42 7.14
CA ASP A 269 -9.38 -33.68 6.08
C ASP A 269 -10.49 -32.76 6.61
N ASN A 270 -11.09 -33.13 7.75
CA ASN A 270 -12.23 -32.44 8.35
C ASN A 270 -11.85 -31.54 9.54
N LEU A 271 -10.56 -31.31 9.79
CA LEU A 271 -10.10 -30.44 10.89
C LEU A 271 -10.70 -29.04 10.77
N GLN A 272 -11.41 -28.62 11.82
CA GLN A 272 -11.93 -27.27 11.96
C GLN A 272 -10.91 -26.37 12.66
N ALA A 273 -11.13 -25.06 12.61
CA ALA A 273 -10.28 -24.05 13.25
C ALA A 273 -10.03 -24.33 14.75
N GLN A 274 -11.03 -24.84 15.47
CA GLN A 274 -10.93 -25.17 16.89
C GLN A 274 -10.09 -26.44 17.12
N ASP A 275 -10.19 -27.43 16.24
CA ASP A 275 -9.38 -28.66 16.32
C ASP A 275 -7.91 -28.34 16.10
N VAL A 276 -7.60 -27.42 15.17
CA VAL A 276 -6.23 -26.92 14.93
C VAL A 276 -5.69 -26.18 16.15
N GLU A 277 -6.49 -25.34 16.80
CA GLU A 277 -6.09 -24.63 18.01
C GLU A 277 -5.80 -25.59 19.17
N GLU A 278 -6.66 -26.59 19.39
CA GLU A 278 -6.45 -27.61 20.41
C GLU A 278 -5.24 -28.50 20.11
N LEU A 279 -4.98 -28.81 18.83
CA LEU A 279 -3.77 -29.49 18.37
C LEU A 279 -2.48 -28.71 18.67
N MET A 280 -2.53 -27.37 18.63
CA MET A 280 -1.39 -26.51 18.99
C MET A 280 -1.06 -26.59 20.48
N HIS A 281 -2.06 -26.88 21.33
CA HIS A 281 -1.93 -26.95 22.78
C HIS A 281 -1.66 -28.37 23.31
N ARG A 282 -1.38 -29.34 22.43
CA ARG A 282 -1.05 -30.70 22.89
C ARG A 282 0.21 -30.73 23.77
N PRO A 283 0.23 -31.55 24.83
CA PRO A 283 1.40 -31.74 25.70
C PRO A 283 2.70 -31.93 24.93
N ALA A 284 3.76 -31.30 25.44
CA ALA A 284 5.10 -31.52 24.93
C ALA A 284 5.62 -32.87 25.45
N MET A 285 6.07 -33.71 24.51
CA MET A 285 6.70 -34.99 24.83
C MET A 285 8.20 -34.79 25.01
N TYR A 286 8.83 -35.60 25.86
CA TYR A 286 10.25 -35.45 26.15
C TYR A 286 11.12 -36.06 25.03
N GLU A 287 11.90 -35.24 24.33
CA GLU A 287 12.70 -35.68 23.15
C GLU A 287 13.92 -36.57 23.49
N LYS A 288 14.17 -36.88 24.77
CA LYS A 288 15.35 -37.65 25.19
C LYS A 288 15.13 -39.15 25.01
N LYS A 289 16.20 -39.83 24.59
CA LYS A 289 16.26 -41.28 24.43
C LYS A 289 15.69 -42.00 25.67
N TYR A 290 14.80 -42.97 25.46
CA TYR A 290 14.08 -43.77 26.47
C TYR A 290 12.88 -43.10 27.17
N HIS A 291 12.53 -41.88 26.76
CA HIS A 291 11.43 -41.10 27.33
C HIS A 291 10.59 -40.41 26.25
N GLU A 292 10.71 -40.83 24.98
CA GLU A 292 10.14 -40.17 23.81
C GLU A 292 8.61 -40.02 23.86
N ASN A 293 7.93 -40.88 24.62
CA ASN A 293 6.48 -40.91 24.78
C ASN A 293 5.99 -40.40 26.15
N GLU A 294 6.89 -39.87 26.99
CA GLU A 294 6.52 -39.35 28.30
C GLU A 294 6.22 -37.85 28.22
N PRO A 295 5.09 -37.39 28.78
CA PRO A 295 4.78 -35.97 28.83
C PRO A 295 5.76 -35.23 29.77
N LEU A 296 5.95 -33.95 29.48
CA LEU A 296 6.63 -33.03 30.39
C LEU A 296 5.66 -32.58 31.49
N ASP A 297 5.94 -32.97 32.73
CA ASP A 297 5.06 -32.71 33.88
C ASP A 297 5.69 -31.73 34.89
N TYR A 298 7.03 -31.66 34.96
CA TYR A 298 7.73 -30.89 35.99
C TYR A 298 8.74 -29.91 35.39
N TYR A 299 8.96 -28.81 36.10
CA TYR A 299 10.06 -27.89 35.86
C TYR A 299 11.10 -28.02 36.98
N CYS A 300 12.35 -28.33 36.61
CA CYS A 300 13.46 -28.37 37.54
C CYS A 300 14.11 -26.98 37.62
N GLN A 301 13.98 -26.31 38.77
CA GLN A 301 14.50 -24.95 38.96
C GLN A 301 16.03 -24.90 38.93
N ASP A 302 16.70 -25.87 39.55
CA ASP A 302 18.17 -25.90 39.65
C ASP A 302 18.84 -26.08 38.27
N CYS A 303 18.21 -26.86 37.38
CA CYS A 303 18.73 -27.10 36.04
C CYS A 303 18.09 -26.20 34.97
N SER A 304 17.02 -25.48 35.31
CA SER A 304 16.23 -24.65 34.39
C SER A 304 15.74 -25.42 33.14
N VAL A 305 15.22 -26.65 33.35
CA VAL A 305 14.73 -27.53 32.27
C VAL A 305 13.39 -28.17 32.63
N CYS A 306 12.55 -28.41 31.62
CA CYS A 306 11.34 -29.21 31.75
C CYS A 306 11.68 -30.70 31.67
N ILE A 307 11.10 -31.51 32.56
CA ILE A 307 11.36 -32.94 32.68
C ILE A 307 10.07 -33.76 32.83
N CYS A 308 10.11 -35.03 32.43
CA CYS A 308 9.03 -35.98 32.69
C CYS A 308 9.09 -36.55 34.11
N HIS A 309 8.02 -37.23 34.55
CA HIS A 309 7.95 -37.92 35.85
C HIS A 309 9.08 -38.95 36.07
N LYS A 310 9.56 -39.63 35.03
CA LYS A 310 10.69 -40.57 35.19
C LYS A 310 12.01 -39.84 35.52
N CYS A 311 12.23 -38.68 34.90
CA CYS A 311 13.43 -37.87 35.14
C CYS A 311 13.47 -37.26 36.53
N SER A 312 12.31 -36.90 37.11
CA SER A 312 12.23 -36.40 38.48
C SER A 312 12.69 -37.43 39.50
N ILE A 313 12.46 -38.72 39.24
CA ILE A 313 12.83 -39.81 40.15
C ILE A 313 14.30 -40.23 39.98
N VAL A 314 14.83 -40.20 38.76
CA VAL A 314 16.16 -40.77 38.47
C VAL A 314 17.26 -39.71 38.48
N SER A 315 17.12 -38.66 37.68
CA SER A 315 18.20 -37.70 37.42
C SER A 315 18.08 -36.41 38.23
N HIS A 316 16.86 -36.03 38.64
CA HIS A 316 16.56 -34.77 39.32
C HIS A 316 15.95 -34.98 40.72
N ASN A 317 16.19 -36.14 41.34
CA ASN A 317 15.56 -36.54 42.61
C ASN A 317 15.96 -35.72 43.85
N ARG A 318 17.03 -34.93 43.73
CA ARG A 318 17.52 -34.03 44.78
C ARG A 318 17.39 -32.56 44.41
N HIS A 319 16.73 -32.27 43.29
CA HIS A 319 16.54 -30.91 42.82
C HIS A 319 15.17 -30.38 43.23
N THR A 320 15.03 -29.06 43.23
CA THR A 320 13.77 -28.38 43.45
C THR A 320 12.90 -28.50 42.20
N LEU A 321 11.79 -29.22 42.36
CA LEU A 321 10.84 -29.51 41.29
C LEU A 321 9.52 -28.80 41.59
N VAL A 322 9.00 -28.13 40.56
CA VAL A 322 7.70 -27.47 40.59
C VAL A 322 6.86 -28.07 39.47
N ASP A 323 5.55 -28.08 39.65
CA ASP A 323 4.63 -28.44 38.57
C ASP A 323 4.85 -27.52 37.36
N LEU A 324 4.85 -28.10 36.15
CA LEU A 324 5.13 -27.35 34.92
C LEU A 324 4.12 -26.21 34.70
N GLN A 325 2.84 -26.43 35.02
CA GLN A 325 1.80 -25.45 34.83
C GLN A 325 1.95 -24.28 35.82
N GLU A 326 2.24 -24.58 37.08
CA GLU A 326 2.51 -23.56 38.10
C GLU A 326 3.72 -22.69 37.71
N ALA A 327 4.84 -23.31 37.33
CA ALA A 327 6.03 -22.59 36.88
C ALA A 327 5.76 -21.75 35.62
N ALA A 328 4.97 -22.27 34.68
CA ALA A 328 4.60 -21.56 33.47
C ALA A 328 3.71 -20.34 33.74
N GLU A 329 2.76 -20.44 34.69
CA GLU A 329 1.88 -19.34 35.09
C GLU A 329 2.66 -18.22 35.78
N GLU A 330 3.61 -18.55 36.64
CA GLU A 330 4.50 -17.57 37.27
C GLU A 330 5.34 -16.83 36.22
N GLN A 331 6.01 -17.56 35.32
CA GLN A 331 6.81 -16.96 34.24
C GLN A 331 5.95 -16.11 33.30
N LYS A 332 4.73 -16.56 32.97
CA LYS A 332 3.78 -15.80 32.16
C LYS A 332 3.39 -14.48 32.81
N MET A 333 3.18 -14.45 34.13
CA MET A 333 2.90 -13.23 34.86
C MET A 333 4.07 -12.26 34.80
N GLN A 334 5.29 -12.74 35.06
CA GLN A 334 6.52 -11.93 34.96
C GLN A 334 6.71 -11.35 33.55
N MET A 335 6.56 -12.17 32.51
CA MET A 335 6.63 -11.73 31.11
C MET A 335 5.58 -10.66 30.80
N THR A 336 4.34 -10.84 31.25
CA THR A 336 3.24 -9.88 31.00
C THR A 336 3.52 -8.52 31.62
N GLN A 337 4.08 -8.49 32.84
CA GLN A 337 4.48 -7.24 33.51
C GLN A 337 5.61 -6.51 32.76
N VAL A 338 6.63 -7.24 32.29
CA VAL A 338 7.72 -6.64 31.51
C VAL A 338 7.20 -6.13 30.16
N PHE A 339 6.34 -6.90 29.48
CA PHE A 339 5.73 -6.50 28.22
C PHE A 339 4.87 -5.23 28.36
N ALA A 340 4.16 -5.04 29.46
CA ALA A 340 3.43 -3.80 29.71
C ALA A 340 4.38 -2.59 29.70
N LYS A 341 5.50 -2.66 30.42
CA LYS A 341 6.52 -1.59 30.45
C LYS A 341 7.15 -1.35 29.08
N VAL A 342 7.41 -2.41 28.31
CA VAL A 342 7.97 -2.28 26.95
C VAL A 342 6.94 -1.65 26.00
N LYS A 343 5.66 -2.01 26.10
CA LYS A 343 4.57 -1.40 25.32
C LYS A 343 4.40 0.09 25.61
N GLU A 344 4.51 0.50 26.87
CA GLU A 344 4.52 1.92 27.24
C GLU A 344 5.69 2.67 26.57
N LYS A 345 6.90 2.09 26.59
CA LYS A 345 8.05 2.67 25.88
C LYS A 345 7.84 2.73 24.36
N LEU A 346 7.18 1.74 23.77
CA LEU A 346 6.87 1.73 22.34
C LEU A 346 5.98 2.91 21.96
N VAL A 347 4.90 3.16 22.71
CA VAL A 347 4.02 4.32 22.51
C VAL A 347 4.78 5.65 22.59
N ILE A 348 5.73 5.76 23.53
CA ILE A 348 6.58 6.96 23.63
C ILE A 348 7.44 7.12 22.37
N VAL A 349 8.05 6.05 21.88
CA VAL A 349 8.87 6.08 20.65
C VAL A 349 8.02 6.44 19.43
N GLU A 350 6.85 5.83 19.27
CA GLU A 350 5.90 6.13 18.19
C GLU A 350 5.47 7.61 18.23
N SER A 351 5.17 8.13 19.42
CA SER A 351 4.82 9.56 19.59
C SER A 351 5.97 10.49 19.19
N LYS A 352 7.22 10.10 19.47
CA LYS A 352 8.41 10.87 19.06
C LYS A 352 8.59 10.82 17.55
N ILE A 353 8.39 9.66 16.92
CA ILE A 353 8.43 9.51 15.46
C ILE A 353 7.36 10.40 14.81
N SER A 354 6.13 10.40 15.32
CA SER A 354 5.05 11.26 14.81
C SER A 354 5.43 12.74 14.90
N LYS A 355 5.86 13.21 16.06
CA LYS A 355 6.28 14.62 16.26
C LYS A 355 7.44 15.00 15.35
N GLN A 356 8.42 14.13 15.19
CA GLN A 356 9.57 14.37 14.30
C GLN A 356 9.13 14.45 12.84
N THR A 357 8.16 13.62 12.44
CA THR A 357 7.59 13.62 11.08
C THR A 357 6.84 14.92 10.82
N GLU A 358 6.02 15.39 11.77
CA GLU A 358 5.32 16.68 11.67
C GLU A 358 6.27 17.89 11.58
N LEU A 359 7.37 17.86 12.34
CA LEU A 359 8.42 18.88 12.26
C LEU A 359 9.12 18.87 10.90
N MET A 360 9.39 17.68 10.37
CA MET A 360 9.99 17.50 9.05
C MET A 360 9.09 18.05 7.94
N THR A 361 7.79 17.70 7.93
CA THR A 361 6.84 18.20 6.93
C THR A 361 6.69 19.72 7.01
N LYS A 362 6.63 20.29 8.23
CA LYS A 362 6.55 21.74 8.41
C LYS A 362 7.80 22.46 7.88
N SER A 363 8.98 21.89 8.13
CA SER A 363 10.23 22.43 7.58
C SER A 363 10.25 22.38 6.05
N GLU A 364 9.72 21.31 5.43
CA GLU A 364 9.61 21.18 3.98
C GLU A 364 8.63 22.21 3.38
N GLU A 365 7.50 22.46 4.04
CA GLU A 365 6.53 23.50 3.64
C GLU A 365 7.14 24.91 3.71
N GLU A 366 7.88 25.21 4.78
CA GLU A 366 8.57 26.50 4.95
C GLU A 366 9.64 26.71 3.86
N ILE A 367 10.40 25.67 3.51
CA ILE A 367 11.38 25.71 2.42
C ILE A 367 10.68 25.93 1.07
N CYS A 368 9.62 25.17 0.77
CA CYS A 368 8.85 25.34 -0.48
C CYS A 368 8.29 26.76 -0.61
N ALA A 369 7.73 27.32 0.47
CA ALA A 369 7.19 28.68 0.47
C ALA A 369 8.29 29.73 0.25
N ALA A 370 9.48 29.54 0.84
CA ALA A 370 10.61 30.41 0.61
C ALA A 370 11.09 30.36 -0.85
N GLU A 371 11.21 29.17 -1.44
CA GLU A 371 11.57 28.99 -2.85
C GLU A 371 10.55 29.64 -3.80
N GLU A 372 9.26 29.53 -3.51
CA GLU A 372 8.20 30.15 -4.29
C GLU A 372 8.26 31.68 -4.19
N ASN A 373 8.53 32.22 -3.00
CA ASN A 373 8.71 33.67 -2.80
C ASN A 373 9.92 34.21 -3.56
N VAL A 374 11.05 33.49 -3.55
CA VAL A 374 12.22 33.84 -4.35
C VAL A 374 11.87 33.87 -5.84
N THR A 375 11.17 32.83 -6.32
CA THR A 375 10.75 32.73 -7.72
C THR A 375 9.83 33.87 -8.13
N LYS A 376 8.81 34.19 -7.31
CA LYS A 376 7.90 35.33 -7.54
C LYS A 376 8.64 36.66 -7.58
N THR A 377 9.58 36.87 -6.66
CA THR A 377 10.39 38.09 -6.62
C THR A 377 11.22 38.27 -7.90
N VAL A 378 11.88 37.19 -8.35
CA VAL A 378 12.68 37.21 -9.59
C VAL A 378 11.80 37.48 -10.81
N GLN A 379 10.63 36.84 -10.90
CA GLN A 379 9.68 37.06 -12.00
C GLN A 379 9.18 38.51 -12.05
N GLU A 380 8.92 39.12 -10.89
CA GLU A 380 8.49 40.52 -10.81
C GLU A 380 9.60 41.49 -11.28
N ILE A 381 10.85 41.24 -10.88
CA ILE A 381 11.99 42.02 -11.36
C ILE A 381 12.13 41.90 -12.88
N ILE A 382 11.98 40.69 -13.44
CA ILE A 382 12.00 40.46 -14.90
C ILE A 382 10.87 41.24 -15.58
N ARG A 383 9.66 41.26 -15.01
CA ARG A 383 8.50 41.99 -15.55
C ARG A 383 8.79 43.49 -15.62
N ILE A 384 9.23 44.09 -14.53
CA ILE A 384 9.56 45.51 -14.45
C ILE A 384 10.65 45.87 -15.47
N ALA A 385 11.71 45.05 -15.56
CA ALA A 385 12.79 45.28 -16.51
C ALA A 385 12.31 45.25 -17.97
N LYS A 386 11.44 44.30 -18.33
CA LYS A 386 10.84 44.20 -19.67
C LYS A 386 9.92 45.38 -19.99
N GLU A 387 9.11 45.83 -19.04
CA GLU A 387 8.25 47.01 -19.21
C GLU A 387 9.07 48.29 -19.43
N HIS A 388 10.17 48.43 -18.69
CA HIS A 388 11.08 49.55 -18.90
C HIS A 388 11.77 49.48 -20.28
N GLU A 389 12.18 48.29 -20.71
CA GLU A 389 12.76 48.05 -22.04
C GLU A 389 11.79 48.46 -23.16
N THR A 390 10.53 48.04 -23.09
CA THR A 390 9.52 48.37 -24.10
C THR A 390 9.20 49.86 -24.10
N ALA A 391 9.07 50.50 -22.93
CA ALA A 391 8.84 51.94 -22.83
C ALA A 391 9.97 52.76 -23.47
N LEU A 392 11.23 52.37 -23.22
CA LEU A 392 12.39 53.02 -23.85
C LEU A 392 12.41 52.81 -25.37
N LYS A 393 12.11 51.61 -25.84
CA LYS A 393 12.00 51.32 -27.28
C LYS A 393 10.92 52.18 -27.96
N THR A 394 9.76 52.35 -27.33
CA THR A 394 8.68 53.20 -27.85
C THR A 394 9.12 54.66 -27.96
N LYS A 395 9.77 55.21 -26.92
CA LYS A 395 10.33 56.57 -26.96
C LYS A 395 11.34 56.75 -28.10
N LEU A 396 12.20 55.76 -28.34
CA LEU A 396 13.15 55.80 -29.47
C LEU A 396 12.44 55.82 -30.83
N VAL A 397 11.35 55.06 -30.98
CA VAL A 397 10.51 55.07 -32.20
C VAL A 397 9.87 56.44 -32.40
N GLU A 398 9.33 57.06 -31.35
CA GLU A 398 8.74 58.41 -31.40
C GLU A 398 9.77 59.48 -31.79
N ILE A 399 10.98 59.43 -31.20
CA ILE A 399 12.09 60.31 -31.56
C ILE A 399 12.42 60.14 -33.05
N LYS A 400 12.58 58.89 -33.52
CA LYS A 400 12.87 58.59 -34.92
C LYS A 400 11.78 59.10 -35.86
N ALA A 401 10.51 58.94 -35.50
CA ALA A 401 9.38 59.42 -36.29
C ALA A 401 9.33 60.95 -36.36
N THR A 402 9.65 61.63 -35.26
CA THR A 402 9.73 63.10 -35.20
C THR A 402 10.88 63.62 -36.04
N GLN A 403 12.06 63.03 -35.93
CA GLN A 403 13.20 63.36 -36.77
C GLN A 403 12.88 63.18 -38.26
N ARG A 404 12.28 62.04 -38.63
CA ARG A 404 11.84 61.79 -40.03
C ARG A 404 10.88 62.86 -40.54
N ARG A 405 9.89 63.27 -39.73
CA ARG A 405 8.96 64.36 -40.10
C ARG A 405 9.70 65.69 -40.28
N ASN A 406 10.64 66.02 -39.40
CA ASN A 406 11.43 67.24 -39.51
C ASN A 406 12.30 67.25 -40.78
N TYR A 407 13.00 66.14 -41.07
CA TYR A 407 13.78 66.01 -42.30
C TYR A 407 12.88 66.05 -43.55
N ALA A 408 11.73 65.39 -43.55
CA ALA A 408 10.79 65.44 -44.66
C ALA A 408 10.23 66.86 -44.90
N ALA A 409 9.94 67.61 -43.83
CA ALA A 409 9.51 69.00 -43.93
C ALA A 409 10.62 69.91 -44.49
N LYS A 410 11.87 69.75 -44.02
CA LYS A 410 13.03 70.46 -44.58
C LYS A 410 13.20 70.18 -46.08
N ILE A 411 13.18 68.89 -46.47
CA ILE A 411 13.26 68.47 -47.88
C ILE A 411 12.12 69.10 -48.70
N GLY A 412 10.88 69.07 -48.20
CA GLY A 412 9.73 69.67 -48.87
C GLY A 412 9.88 71.17 -49.08
N ASN A 413 10.41 71.90 -48.09
CA ASN A 413 10.68 73.33 -48.20
C ASN A 413 11.76 73.63 -49.26
N VAL A 414 12.85 72.86 -49.28
CA VAL A 414 13.90 73.01 -50.29
C VAL A 414 13.37 72.69 -51.69
N GLN A 415 12.55 71.65 -51.83
CA GLN A 415 11.89 71.32 -53.11
C GLN A 415 10.96 72.44 -53.59
N LEU A 416 10.21 73.06 -52.68
CA LEU A 416 9.33 74.18 -53.02
C LEU A 416 10.13 75.39 -53.51
N LEU A 417 11.22 75.75 -52.82
CA LEU A 417 12.12 76.83 -53.25
C LEU A 417 12.73 76.54 -54.62
N ALA A 418 13.21 75.31 -54.85
CA ALA A 418 13.76 74.91 -56.14
C ALA A 418 12.73 75.00 -57.27
N ALA A 419 11.48 74.58 -57.03
CA ALA A 419 10.41 74.65 -58.03
C ALA A 419 9.95 76.10 -58.31
N GLN A 420 9.73 76.90 -57.27
CA GLN A 420 9.13 78.23 -57.40
C GLN A 420 10.11 79.28 -57.88
N LEU A 421 11.38 79.24 -57.44
CA LEU A 421 12.34 80.32 -57.72
C LEU A 421 13.28 79.96 -58.87
N ILE A 422 13.90 78.78 -58.80
CA ILE A 422 14.93 78.39 -59.77
C ILE A 422 14.25 77.94 -61.07
N LYS A 423 13.37 76.94 -61.00
CA LYS A 423 12.78 76.36 -62.21
C LYS A 423 11.92 77.37 -62.97
N SER A 424 11.08 78.15 -62.29
CA SER A 424 10.23 79.16 -62.97
C SER A 424 11.04 80.27 -63.63
N SER A 425 12.13 80.74 -63.00
CA SER A 425 13.00 81.78 -63.56
C SER A 425 13.78 81.25 -64.78
N VAL A 426 14.23 80.00 -64.71
CA VAL A 426 14.89 79.32 -65.84
C VAL A 426 13.90 79.12 -66.99
N GLU A 427 12.72 78.55 -66.75
CA GLU A 427 11.70 78.33 -67.80
C GLU A 427 11.26 79.64 -68.45
N TYR A 428 11.09 80.71 -67.66
CA TYR A 428 10.75 82.03 -68.17
C TYR A 428 11.88 82.61 -69.05
N GLY A 429 13.14 82.50 -68.60
CA GLY A 429 14.31 82.92 -69.36
C GLY A 429 14.50 82.12 -70.65
N GLU A 430 14.42 80.79 -70.59
CA GLU A 430 14.47 79.89 -71.75
C GLU A 430 13.38 80.25 -72.78
N GLY A 431 12.16 80.54 -72.32
CA GLY A 431 11.07 80.97 -73.19
C GLY A 431 11.36 82.27 -73.94
N ILE A 432 12.00 83.26 -73.30
CA ILE A 432 12.41 84.51 -73.96
C ILE A 432 13.51 84.24 -75.00
N VAL A 433 14.52 83.43 -74.64
CA VAL A 433 15.63 83.05 -75.54
C VAL A 433 15.08 82.33 -76.78
N GLN A 434 14.17 81.38 -76.58
CA GLN A 434 13.58 80.59 -77.67
C GLN A 434 12.71 81.44 -78.62
N ARG A 435 12.02 82.46 -78.12
CA ARG A 435 11.23 83.40 -78.96
C ARG A 435 12.11 84.31 -79.82
N SER A 436 13.35 84.60 -79.39
CA SER A 436 14.34 85.38 -80.16
C SER A 436 13.88 86.79 -80.60
N ILE A 437 13.06 87.45 -79.79
CA ILE A 437 12.53 88.80 -80.05
C ILE A 437 13.48 89.85 -79.46
N GLY A 438 14.18 90.60 -80.31
CA GLY A 438 15.23 91.55 -79.90
C GLY A 438 14.83 92.56 -78.80
N PRO A 439 13.71 93.30 -78.93
CA PRO A 439 13.29 94.25 -77.90
C PRO A 439 12.94 93.59 -76.55
N GLU A 440 12.31 92.41 -76.56
CA GLU A 440 11.94 91.66 -75.35
C GLU A 440 13.18 91.16 -74.61
N ILE A 441 14.18 90.67 -75.36
CA ILE A 441 15.48 90.26 -74.82
C ILE A 441 16.19 91.45 -74.17
N LEU A 442 16.22 92.61 -74.81
CA LEU A 442 16.90 93.79 -74.26
C LEU A 442 16.16 94.40 -73.06
N GLN A 443 14.82 94.36 -73.05
CA GLN A 443 14.00 94.95 -71.99
C GLN A 443 13.89 94.06 -70.74
N ALA A 444 13.70 92.75 -70.92
CA ALA A 444 13.54 91.80 -69.82
C ALA A 444 14.84 91.05 -69.46
N GLY A 445 15.80 90.96 -70.38
CA GLY A 445 17.02 90.16 -70.22
C GLY A 445 17.91 90.62 -69.08
N HIS A 446 18.08 91.93 -68.87
CA HIS A 446 18.85 92.44 -67.73
C HIS A 446 18.24 92.02 -66.38
N ALA A 447 16.90 91.97 -66.27
CA ALA A 447 16.22 91.57 -65.05
C ALA A 447 16.28 90.05 -64.80
N VAL A 448 16.17 89.25 -65.86
CA VAL A 448 16.28 87.78 -65.77
C VAL A 448 17.72 87.38 -65.46
N LEU A 449 18.72 87.96 -66.13
CA LEU A 449 20.13 87.70 -65.86
C LEU A 449 20.51 88.10 -64.43
N GLY A 450 20.11 89.30 -63.98
CA GLY A 450 20.36 89.73 -62.60
C GLY A 450 19.76 88.78 -61.57
N ARG A 451 18.53 88.29 -61.79
CA ARG A 451 17.89 87.31 -60.89
C ARG A 451 18.57 85.94 -60.93
N CYS A 452 19.03 85.47 -62.10
CA CYS A 452 19.77 84.21 -62.21
C CYS A 452 21.15 84.30 -61.57
N GLU A 453 21.87 85.42 -61.74
CA GLU A 453 23.15 85.68 -61.08
C GLU A 453 22.99 85.72 -59.56
N GLU A 454 21.95 86.37 -59.05
CA GLU A 454 21.62 86.39 -57.62
C GLU A 454 21.41 84.97 -57.07
N LEU A 455 20.62 84.14 -57.75
CA LEU A 455 20.39 82.73 -57.39
C LEU A 455 21.65 81.85 -57.50
N LEU A 456 22.60 82.19 -58.37
CA LEU A 456 23.89 81.50 -58.48
C LEU A 456 24.87 81.90 -57.36
N THR A 457 24.72 83.10 -56.81
CA THR A 457 25.58 83.61 -55.72
C THR A 457 25.08 83.25 -54.32
N THR A 458 23.82 82.86 -54.15
CA THR A 458 23.31 82.32 -52.89
C THR A 458 23.95 80.96 -52.57
N GLN A 459 24.98 80.97 -51.73
CA GLN A 459 25.68 79.76 -51.27
C GLN A 459 24.91 78.93 -50.23
N ASP A 460 23.75 79.40 -49.75
CA ASP A 460 23.01 78.77 -48.65
C ASP A 460 21.66 78.21 -49.08
N ILE A 461 21.67 77.21 -49.97
CA ILE A 461 20.63 76.17 -49.89
C ILE A 461 21.19 75.10 -48.96
N GLU A 462 21.22 75.40 -47.65
CA GLU A 462 21.53 74.38 -46.64
C GLU A 462 20.46 73.27 -46.71
N ILE A 463 20.87 72.10 -47.21
CA ILE A 463 20.10 70.85 -47.21
C ILE A 463 20.12 70.23 -45.80
#